data_AF-A0A7Y5U109-F1
#
_entry.id   AF-A0A7Y5U109-F1
#
_cell.length_a   1.000
_cell.length_b   1.000
_cell.length_c   1.000
_cell.angle_alpha   90.00
_cell.angle_beta   90.00
_cell.angle_gamma   90.00
#
_symmetry.space_group_name_H-M   'P 1'
#
loop_
_entity.id
_entity.type
_entity.pdbx_description
1 polymer ?
#
loop_
_entity_poly.entity_id
_entity_poly.type
_entity_poly.pdbx_seq_one_letter_code
_entity_poly.pdbx_strand_id
1 'polypeptide(L)'
;MHIDINCDMGESFGPWVMGADERVMPNITSANVACGAHAGDPTVMRRTIRLARGAGVAVGAHPGFADLQGFGRRELHAAASEIEDSVLAQIGALAAIARSEGVPLRHVKAHGALYNMACRDRALADAIAKATAS
;
A
#
# COMPACT_ATOMS: atom_id res chain seq x y z
N MET A 1 -27.89 -1.39 -1.86
CA MET A 1 -26.67 -2.21 -1.99
C MET A 1 -25.50 -1.23 -2.09
N HIS A 2 -24.50 -1.33 -1.22
CA HIS A 2 -23.29 -0.51 -1.27
C HIS A 2 -22.11 -1.42 -1.57
N ILE A 3 -21.21 -0.99 -2.46
CA ILE A 3 -20.00 -1.70 -2.84
C ILE A 3 -18.81 -0.75 -2.76
N ASP A 4 -17.68 -1.22 -2.24
CA ASP A 4 -16.40 -0.52 -2.28
C ASP A 4 -15.70 -0.80 -3.62
N ILE A 5 -15.24 0.25 -4.28
CA ILE A 5 -14.37 0.18 -5.45
C ILE A 5 -12.99 0.69 -5.02
N ASN A 6 -12.01 -0.21 -5.01
CA ASN A 6 -10.63 0.15 -4.67
C ASN A 6 -9.71 0.17 -5.89
N CYS A 7 -8.65 0.98 -5.82
CA CYS A 7 -7.58 1.01 -6.81
C CYS A 7 -6.22 1.19 -6.12
N ASP A 8 -5.19 0.57 -6.70
CA ASP A 8 -3.80 0.75 -6.28
C ASP A 8 -3.30 2.10 -6.81
N MET A 9 -2.78 2.93 -5.92
CA MET A 9 -2.47 4.34 -6.16
C MET A 9 -1.12 4.70 -5.55
N GLY A 10 -0.55 5.84 -5.96
CA GLY A 10 0.72 6.31 -5.42
C GLY A 10 1.89 5.41 -5.79
N GLU A 11 1.81 4.71 -6.92
CA GLU A 11 2.86 3.80 -7.39
C GLU A 11 3.94 4.48 -8.27
N SER A 12 3.92 5.81 -8.34
CA SER A 12 5.03 6.58 -8.91
C SER A 12 6.27 6.49 -8.01
N PHE A 13 7.46 6.79 -8.53
CA PHE A 13 8.69 6.79 -7.74
C PHE A 13 9.72 7.77 -8.32
N GLY A 14 10.19 8.73 -7.54
CA GLY A 14 11.09 9.78 -7.99
C GLY A 14 10.55 10.49 -9.24
N PRO A 15 11.31 10.54 -10.35
CA PRO A 15 10.85 11.15 -11.60
C PRO A 15 9.90 10.24 -12.42
N TRP A 16 9.75 8.97 -12.06
CA TRP A 16 8.91 8.03 -12.81
C TRP A 16 7.45 8.16 -12.40
N VAL A 17 6.62 8.52 -13.36
CA VAL A 17 5.16 8.59 -13.20
C VAL A 17 4.55 7.25 -13.58
N MET A 18 3.73 6.72 -12.69
CA MET A 18 2.95 5.49 -12.89
C MET A 18 1.46 5.79 -12.72
N GLY A 19 0.65 5.20 -13.60
CA GLY A 19 -0.81 5.29 -13.50
C GLY A 19 -1.38 6.65 -13.86
N ALA A 20 -2.60 6.90 -13.37
CA ALA A 20 -3.35 8.13 -13.63
C ALA A 20 -4.15 8.54 -12.39
N ASP A 21 -3.49 8.59 -11.23
CA ASP A 21 -4.09 8.80 -9.91
C ASP A 21 -5.14 9.92 -9.89
N GLU A 22 -4.83 11.09 -10.47
CA GLU A 22 -5.73 12.26 -10.50
C GLU A 22 -7.03 12.00 -11.25
N ARG A 23 -6.98 11.17 -12.29
CA ARG A 23 -8.15 10.81 -13.11
C ARG A 23 -8.97 9.70 -12.47
N VAL A 24 -8.32 8.77 -11.77
CA VAL A 24 -8.98 7.59 -11.17
C VAL A 24 -9.56 7.92 -9.79
N MET A 25 -8.89 8.74 -8.98
CA MET A 25 -9.30 9.04 -7.61
C MET A 25 -10.78 9.43 -7.44
N PRO A 26 -11.39 10.31 -8.27
CA PRO A 26 -12.79 10.68 -8.07
C PRO A 26 -13.80 9.56 -8.39
N ASN A 27 -13.35 8.41 -8.92
CA ASN A 27 -14.20 7.30 -9.35
C ASN A 27 -14.12 6.08 -8.41
N ILE A 28 -13.36 6.16 -7.32
CA ILE A 28 -13.14 5.06 -6.37
C ILE A 28 -13.59 5.45 -4.96
N THR A 29 -13.76 4.48 -4.08
CA THR A 29 -14.10 4.70 -2.66
C THR A 29 -12.92 4.46 -1.74
N SER A 30 -11.93 3.64 -2.15
CA SER A 30 -10.74 3.31 -1.37
C SER A 30 -9.47 3.29 -2.23
N ALA A 31 -8.40 3.94 -1.77
CA ALA A 31 -7.08 3.94 -2.41
C ALA A 31 -6.10 3.07 -1.62
N ASN A 32 -5.45 2.11 -2.29
CA ASN A 32 -4.35 1.33 -1.73
C ASN A 32 -3.05 2.05 -2.09
N VAL A 33 -2.44 2.77 -1.15
CA VAL A 33 -1.28 3.65 -1.41
C VAL A 33 0.02 2.88 -1.18
N ALA A 34 0.91 2.87 -2.18
CA ALA A 34 2.22 2.21 -2.07
C ALA A 34 3.09 2.78 -0.95
N CYS A 35 3.87 1.91 -0.30
CA CYS A 35 4.55 2.20 0.96
C CYS A 35 6.09 2.27 0.88
N GLY A 36 6.66 2.38 -0.32
CA GLY A 36 8.11 2.63 -0.49
C GLY A 36 8.95 1.41 -0.83
N ALA A 37 8.39 0.20 -0.71
CA ALA A 37 9.12 -1.04 -0.96
C ALA A 37 9.10 -1.44 -2.45
N HIS A 38 7.89 -1.57 -3.03
CA HIS A 38 7.72 -1.94 -4.43
C HIS A 38 7.55 -0.72 -5.35
N ALA A 39 7.02 0.37 -4.78
CA ALA A 39 6.74 1.64 -5.43
C ALA A 39 6.41 2.70 -4.37
N GLY A 40 6.20 3.94 -4.80
CA GLY A 40 5.94 5.07 -3.91
C GLY A 40 7.22 5.59 -3.25
N ASP A 41 7.31 6.90 -3.08
CA ASP A 41 8.29 7.54 -2.23
C ASP A 41 7.57 8.51 -1.28
N PRO A 42 8.24 9.10 -0.27
CA PRO A 42 7.55 9.97 0.69
C PRO A 42 6.78 11.14 0.05
N THR A 43 7.29 11.68 -1.06
CA THR A 43 6.63 12.77 -1.79
C THR A 43 5.39 12.26 -2.51
N VAL A 44 5.49 11.11 -3.18
CA VAL A 44 4.36 10.46 -3.86
C VAL A 44 3.28 10.07 -2.86
N MET A 45 3.63 9.41 -1.75
CA MET A 45 2.68 9.03 -0.70
C MET A 45 1.88 10.23 -0.20
N ARG A 46 2.58 11.33 0.15
CA ARG A 46 1.93 12.55 0.66
C ARG A 46 1.01 13.19 -0.37
N ARG A 47 1.43 13.22 -1.65
CA ARG A 47 0.60 13.73 -2.75
C ARG A 47 -0.65 12.88 -2.92
N THR A 48 -0.51 11.56 -2.98
CA THR A 48 -1.64 10.63 -3.16
C THR A 48 -2.62 10.70 -1.98
N ILE A 49 -2.13 10.81 -0.75
CA ILE A 49 -2.98 11.01 0.44
C ILE A 49 -3.78 12.31 0.35
N ARG A 50 -3.15 13.42 -0.06
CA ARG A 50 -3.85 14.70 -0.25
C ARG A 50 -4.91 14.62 -1.33
N LEU A 51 -4.61 13.93 -2.43
CA LEU A 51 -5.54 13.69 -3.53
C LEU A 51 -6.75 12.87 -3.04
N ALA A 52 -6.51 11.79 -2.30
CA ALA A 52 -7.57 10.97 -1.71
C ALA A 52 -8.43 11.79 -0.73
N ARG A 53 -7.81 12.58 0.15
CA ARG A 53 -8.53 13.49 1.07
C ARG A 53 -9.42 14.47 0.32
N GLY A 54 -8.91 15.08 -0.75
CA GLY A 54 -9.67 16.03 -1.58
C GLY A 54 -10.87 15.40 -2.28
N ALA A 55 -10.78 14.11 -2.62
CA ALA A 55 -11.85 13.34 -3.25
C ALA A 55 -12.77 12.61 -2.26
N GLY A 56 -12.50 12.67 -0.95
CA GLY A 56 -13.27 11.91 0.05
C GLY A 56 -13.04 10.40 0.01
N VAL A 57 -11.91 9.95 -0.54
CA VAL A 57 -11.54 8.54 -0.72
C VAL A 57 -10.81 8.02 0.51
N ALA A 58 -11.17 6.81 0.97
CA ALA A 58 -10.50 6.15 2.08
C ALA A 58 -9.07 5.76 1.69
N VAL A 59 -8.11 5.91 2.62
CA VAL A 59 -6.70 5.55 2.37
C VAL A 59 -6.37 4.26 3.11
N GLY A 60 -5.73 3.32 2.43
CA GLY A 60 -5.14 2.13 3.02
C GLY A 60 -3.71 1.91 2.57
N ALA A 61 -2.97 1.14 3.35
CA ALA A 61 -1.59 0.78 3.03
C ALA A 61 -1.55 -0.31 1.96
N HIS A 62 -0.63 -0.17 1.01
CA HIS A 62 -0.36 -1.16 -0.03
C HIS A 62 1.07 -1.73 0.09
N PRO A 63 1.36 -2.50 1.15
CA PRO A 63 2.71 -3.02 1.38
C PRO A 63 3.06 -4.12 0.39
N GLY A 64 4.30 -4.14 -0.08
CA GLY A 64 4.81 -5.13 -1.03
C GLY A 64 6.19 -5.64 -0.64
N PHE A 65 6.73 -6.57 -1.43
CA PHE A 65 8.14 -6.94 -1.31
C PHE A 65 9.04 -5.74 -1.57
N ALA A 66 10.19 -5.70 -0.89
CA ALA A 66 11.26 -4.73 -1.12
C ALA A 66 12.00 -5.04 -2.44
N ASP A 67 11.30 -4.86 -3.54
CA ASP A 67 11.72 -5.17 -4.89
C ASP A 67 11.26 -4.07 -5.85
N LEU A 68 11.93 -2.93 -5.81
CA LEU A 68 11.58 -1.78 -6.64
C LEU A 68 11.74 -2.10 -8.13
N GLN A 69 12.80 -2.81 -8.52
CA GLN A 69 13.08 -3.17 -9.91
C GLN A 69 12.06 -4.15 -10.50
N GLY A 70 11.58 -5.10 -9.69
CA GLY A 70 10.51 -6.01 -10.07
C GLY A 70 9.11 -5.50 -9.74
N PHE A 71 8.99 -4.25 -9.26
CA PHE A 71 7.74 -3.65 -8.81
C PHE A 71 6.98 -4.52 -7.81
N GLY A 72 7.69 -5.26 -6.95
CA GLY A 72 7.07 -6.19 -5.98
C GLY A 72 6.26 -7.34 -6.61
N ARG A 73 6.47 -7.63 -7.91
CA ARG A 73 5.74 -8.67 -8.65
C ARG A 73 6.50 -10.00 -8.75
N ARG A 74 7.73 -10.07 -8.23
CA ARG A 74 8.51 -11.31 -8.15
C ARG A 74 8.32 -11.97 -6.79
N GLU A 75 8.19 -13.29 -6.80
CA GLU A 75 8.16 -14.06 -5.56
C GLU A 75 9.55 -14.02 -4.92
N LEU A 76 9.61 -13.53 -3.68
CA LEU A 76 10.81 -13.54 -2.86
C LEU A 76 10.56 -14.41 -1.64
N HIS A 77 11.50 -15.31 -1.36
CA HIS A 77 11.46 -16.11 -0.15
C HIS A 77 12.18 -15.36 0.98
N ALA A 78 11.45 -15.14 2.06
CA ALA A 78 11.94 -14.61 3.33
C ALA A 78 11.22 -15.32 4.47
N ALA A 79 11.76 -15.27 5.68
CA ALA A 79 11.08 -15.80 6.84
C ALA A 79 9.80 -15.01 7.13
N ALA A 80 8.76 -15.67 7.64
CA ALA A 80 7.48 -15.01 7.95
C ALA A 80 7.65 -13.82 8.92
N SER A 81 8.60 -13.89 9.86
CA SER A 81 8.95 -12.77 10.75
C SER A 81 9.54 -11.57 10.00
N GLU A 82 10.37 -11.80 8.99
CA GLU A 82 10.93 -10.71 8.16
C GLU A 82 9.83 -10.03 7.33
N ILE A 83 8.83 -10.81 6.89
CA ILE A 83 7.64 -10.28 6.21
C ILE A 83 6.78 -9.47 7.17
N GLU A 84 6.55 -9.96 8.40
CA GLU A 84 5.84 -9.23 9.44
C GLU A 84 6.49 -7.86 9.71
N ASP A 85 7.80 -7.84 9.98
CA ASP A 85 8.55 -6.61 10.24
C ASP A 85 8.56 -5.66 9.03
N SER A 86 8.72 -6.20 7.82
CA SER A 86 8.70 -5.40 6.59
C SER A 86 7.33 -4.74 6.35
N VAL A 87 6.24 -5.48 6.56
CA VAL A 87 4.88 -4.97 6.42
C VAL A 87 4.58 -3.94 7.50
N LEU A 88 4.98 -4.20 8.74
CA LEU A 88 4.83 -3.26 9.87
C LEU A 88 5.55 -1.93 9.57
N ALA A 89 6.79 -1.98 9.10
CA ALA A 89 7.56 -0.80 8.75
C ALA A 89 6.90 0.02 7.64
N GLN A 90 6.39 -0.65 6.61
CA GLN A 90 5.67 -0.02 5.49
C GLN A 90 4.37 0.65 5.93
N ILE A 91 3.57 -0.01 6.78
CA ILE A 91 2.36 0.57 7.36
C ILE A 91 2.72 1.80 8.22
N GLY A 92 3.75 1.69 9.05
CA GLY A 92 4.22 2.78 9.91
C GLY A 92 4.66 4.02 9.12
N ALA A 93 5.40 3.83 8.04
CA ALA A 93 5.83 4.90 7.15
C ALA A 93 4.63 5.66 6.55
N LEU A 94 3.67 4.94 5.97
CA LEU A 94 2.47 5.56 5.41
C LEU A 94 1.60 6.20 6.50
N ALA A 95 1.44 5.55 7.65
CA ALA A 95 0.65 6.04 8.77
C ALA A 95 1.19 7.37 9.30
N ALA A 96 2.51 7.53 9.39
CA ALA A 96 3.13 8.79 9.80
C ALA A 96 2.79 9.93 8.83
N ILE A 97 2.88 9.68 7.52
CA ILE A 97 2.55 10.67 6.50
C ILE A 97 1.05 10.99 6.51
N ALA A 98 0.20 9.97 6.58
CA ALA A 98 -1.26 10.13 6.63
C ALA A 98 -1.71 10.96 7.84
N ARG A 99 -1.12 10.68 9.02
CA ARG A 99 -1.34 11.47 10.25
C ARG A 99 -0.95 12.94 10.06
N SER A 100 0.16 13.23 9.38
CA SER A 100 0.58 14.60 9.08
C SER A 100 -0.38 15.37 8.18
N GLU A 101 -1.23 14.65 7.44
CA GLU A 101 -2.27 15.21 6.56
C GLU A 101 -3.68 15.13 7.16
N GLY A 102 -3.80 14.68 8.42
CA GLY A 102 -5.09 14.51 9.10
C GLY A 102 -5.96 13.39 8.53
N VAL A 103 -5.36 12.40 7.87
CA VAL A 103 -6.06 11.28 7.23
C VAL A 103 -5.79 9.99 8.00
N PRO A 104 -6.82 9.29 8.51
CA PRO A 104 -6.63 7.97 9.10
C PRO A 104 -6.47 6.90 8.02
N LEU A 105 -5.62 5.90 8.27
CA LEU A 105 -5.61 4.69 7.47
C LEU A 105 -6.82 3.81 7.82
N ARG A 106 -7.45 3.21 6.80
CA ARG A 106 -8.69 2.44 6.92
C ARG A 106 -8.51 0.95 6.69
N HIS A 107 -7.52 0.56 5.89
CA HIS A 107 -7.30 -0.83 5.51
C HIS A 107 -5.84 -1.09 5.12
N VAL A 108 -5.53 -2.37 4.93
CA VAL A 108 -4.26 -2.87 4.37
C VAL A 108 -4.60 -3.85 3.26
N LYS A 109 -3.93 -3.73 2.11
CA LYS A 109 -4.01 -4.70 1.01
C LYS A 109 -2.58 -4.99 0.56
N ALA A 110 -2.10 -6.23 0.69
CA ALA A 110 -0.77 -6.57 0.18
C ALA A 110 -0.67 -6.34 -1.35
N HIS A 111 0.52 -6.01 -1.83
CA HIS A 111 0.82 -5.78 -3.23
C HIS A 111 1.36 -7.04 -3.93
N GLY A 112 1.03 -7.17 -5.21
CA GLY A 112 1.76 -8.03 -6.16
C GLY A 112 1.99 -9.46 -5.70
N ALA A 113 3.25 -9.89 -5.73
CA ALA A 113 3.61 -11.26 -5.37
C ALA A 113 3.36 -11.56 -3.88
N LEU A 114 3.50 -10.58 -2.99
CA LEU A 114 3.22 -10.76 -1.56
C LEU A 114 1.76 -11.15 -1.33
N TYR A 115 0.82 -10.47 -2.02
CA TYR A 115 -0.59 -10.82 -1.99
C TYR A 115 -0.85 -12.25 -2.50
N ASN A 116 -0.33 -12.56 -3.69
CA ASN A 116 -0.55 -13.86 -4.33
C ASN A 116 0.02 -15.02 -3.51
N MET A 117 1.19 -14.82 -2.90
CA MET A 117 1.81 -15.80 -2.01
C MET A 117 0.98 -15.98 -0.73
N ALA A 118 0.53 -14.89 -0.10
CA ALA A 118 -0.32 -14.96 1.09
C ALA A 118 -1.67 -15.66 0.83
N CYS A 119 -2.21 -15.63 -0.39
CA CYS A 119 -3.41 -16.38 -0.75
C CYS A 119 -3.22 -17.92 -0.68
N ARG A 120 -1.99 -18.42 -0.71
CA ARG A 120 -1.68 -19.86 -0.71
C ARG A 120 -0.72 -20.31 0.38
N ASP A 121 -0.18 -19.39 1.18
CA ASP A 121 0.72 -19.65 2.29
C ASP A 121 0.16 -19.01 3.57
N ARG A 122 -0.26 -19.87 4.51
CA ARG A 122 -0.85 -19.44 5.78
C ARG A 122 0.14 -18.66 6.65
N ALA A 123 1.42 -19.03 6.65
CA ALA A 123 2.40 -18.37 7.51
C ALA A 123 2.61 -16.91 7.06
N LEU A 124 2.60 -16.66 5.75
CA LEU A 124 2.67 -15.31 5.20
C LEU A 124 1.38 -14.51 5.46
N ALA A 125 0.20 -15.13 5.33
CA ALA A 125 -1.05 -14.48 5.66
C ALA A 125 -1.12 -14.08 7.15
N ASP A 126 -0.68 -14.97 8.05
CA ASP A 126 -0.63 -14.71 9.49
C ASP A 126 0.35 -13.56 9.81
N ALA A 127 1.52 -13.52 9.15
CA ALA A 127 2.51 -12.45 9.31
C ALA A 127 1.94 -11.07 8.93
N ILE A 128 1.26 -10.97 7.77
CA ILE A 128 0.62 -9.73 7.32
C ILE A 128 -0.49 -9.31 8.31
N ALA A 129 -1.29 -10.27 8.80
CA ALA A 129 -2.36 -10.01 9.74
C ALA A 129 -1.84 -9.48 11.10
N LYS A 130 -0.75 -10.06 11.62
CA LYS A 130 -0.10 -9.60 12.87
C LYS A 130 0.44 -8.19 12.74
N ALA A 131 1.16 -7.91 11.65
CA ALA A 131 1.66 -6.56 11.37
C ALA A 131 0.53 -5.52 11.29
N THR A 132 -0.64 -5.90 10.75
CA THR A 132 -1.81 -5.02 10.67
C THR A 132 -2.49 -4.77 12.02
N ALA A 133 -2.35 -5.70 12.97
CA ALA A 133 -2.98 -5.63 14.29
C ALA A 133 -2.16 -4.86 15.35
N SER A 134 -0.97 -4.38 14.99
CA SER A 134 0.00 -3.73 15.89
C SER A 134 -0.27 -2.24 16.14
#